data_AF-A0A1C5QPQ1-F1
#
_entry.id   AF-A0A1C5QPQ1-F1
#
_cell.length_a   1.000
_cell.length_b   1.000
_cell.length_c   1.000
_cell.angle_alpha   90.00
_cell.angle_beta   90.00
_cell.angle_gamma   90.00
#
_symmetry.space_group_name_H-M   'P 1'
#
loop_
_entity.id
_entity.type
_entity.pdbx_description
1 polymer ?
#
loop_
_entity_poly.entity_id
_entity_poly.type
_entity_poly.pdbx_seq_one_letter_code
_entity_poly.pdbx_strand_id
1 'polypeptide(L)' 'MKFTEGYWLRSERSNGLFATEGYYVDEIPGGMRIVAPTAHTNDRGGTLNMPTITIQKRSAKQKLSLQRTRH' A
#
# COMPACT_ATOMS: atom_id res chain seq x y z
N MET A 1 -10.33 -17.82 -3.26
CA MET A 1 -9.28 -17.43 -4.23
C MET A 1 -7.93 -17.68 -3.56
N LYS A 2 -6.96 -18.28 -4.27
CA LYS A 2 -5.64 -18.64 -3.71
C LYS A 2 -4.58 -17.71 -4.32
N PHE A 3 -3.73 -17.11 -3.48
CA PHE A 3 -2.71 -16.12 -3.89
C PHE A 3 -1.27 -16.65 -3.83
N THR A 4 -1.05 -17.77 -3.14
CA THR A 4 0.25 -18.44 -3.00
C THR A 4 0.11 -19.94 -3.18
N GLU A 5 1.14 -20.63 -3.69
CA GLU A 5 1.23 -22.08 -3.77
C GLU A 5 2.21 -22.58 -2.71
N GLY A 6 1.77 -22.57 -1.45
CA GLY A 6 2.65 -22.81 -0.29
C GLY A 6 3.33 -21.53 0.19
N TYR A 7 4.42 -21.68 0.93
CA TYR A 7 5.14 -20.54 1.51
C TYR A 7 6.09 -19.86 0.49
N TRP A 8 6.74 -20.65 -0.35
CA TRP A 8 7.82 -20.18 -1.23
C TRP A 8 7.36 -19.73 -2.61
N LEU A 9 6.23 -20.22 -3.10
CA LEU A 9 5.78 -19.98 -4.46
C LEU A 9 4.56 -19.06 -4.50
N ARG A 10 4.61 -18.06 -5.38
CA ARG A 10 3.44 -17.27 -5.74
C ARG A 10 2.51 -18.11 -6.61
N SER A 11 1.20 -17.86 -6.56
CA SER A 11 0.28 -18.51 -7.48
C SER A 11 0.44 -17.93 -8.88
N GLU A 12 0.56 -18.79 -9.89
CA GLU A 12 0.71 -18.40 -11.31
C GLU A 12 -0.45 -17.55 -11.81
N ARG A 13 -1.61 -17.68 -11.17
CA ARG A 13 -2.84 -16.96 -11.51
C ARG A 13 -2.90 -15.57 -10.86
N SER A 14 -1.90 -15.19 -10.06
CA SER A 14 -1.94 -14.00 -9.21
C SER A 14 -0.65 -13.17 -9.31
N ASN A 15 -0.75 -12.02 -9.98
CA ASN A 15 0.29 -10.99 -9.96
C ASN A 15 0.06 -10.02 -8.79
N GLY A 16 0.49 -10.42 -7.59
CA GLY A 16 0.30 -9.64 -6.37
C GLY A 16 1.24 -8.44 -6.30
N LEU A 17 0.67 -7.24 -6.18
CA LEU A 17 1.39 -6.02 -5.82
C LEU A 17 1.26 -5.78 -4.32
N PHE A 18 2.37 -5.47 -3.65
CA PHE A 18 2.43 -5.29 -2.21
C PHE A 18 3.05 -3.94 -1.88
N ALA A 19 2.59 -3.29 -0.83
CA ALA A 19 3.20 -2.06 -0.33
C ALA A 19 4.57 -2.42 0.29
N THR A 20 5.63 -1.83 -0.24
CA THR A 20 7.01 -2.13 0.17
C THR A 20 7.55 -1.07 1.14
N GLU A 21 7.17 0.19 0.94
CA GLU A 21 7.61 1.30 1.81
C GLU A 21 6.55 2.42 1.88
N GLY A 22 6.64 3.27 2.91
CA GLY A 22 5.84 4.49 3.02
C GLY A 22 6.61 5.69 2.48
N TYR A 23 6.35 6.08 1.23
CA TYR A 23 7.10 7.12 0.54
C TYR A 23 6.73 8.52 1.02
N TYR A 24 5.43 8.77 1.19
CA TYR A 24 4.93 10.09 1.55
C TYR A 24 3.66 9.99 2.40
N VAL A 25 3.49 10.96 3.29
CA VAL A 25 2.40 10.99 4.28
C VAL A 25 1.74 12.36 4.27
N ASP A 26 0.44 12.36 4.02
CA ASP A 26 -0.42 13.55 4.08
C ASP A 26 -1.37 13.48 5.28
N GLU A 27 -1.56 14.62 5.94
CA GLU A 27 -2.67 14.82 6.85
C GLU A 27 -3.98 14.98 6.06
N ILE A 28 -5.02 14.27 6.48
CA ILE A 28 -6.38 14.42 5.93
C ILE A 28 -7.35 14.72 7.08
N PRO A 29 -8.49 15.37 6.83
CA PRO A 29 -9.49 15.57 7.87
C PRO A 29 -9.87 14.24 8.56
N GLY A 30 -9.61 14.17 9.87
CA GLY A 30 -9.89 12.99 10.68
C GLY A 30 -8.91 11.82 10.51
N GLY A 31 -7.72 12.03 9.96
CA GLY A 31 -6.67 11.01 9.94
C GLY A 31 -5.48 11.29 9.03
N MET A 32 -4.96 10.23 8.40
CA MET A 32 -3.73 10.25 7.62
C MET A 32 -3.89 9.46 6.33
N ARG A 33 -3.24 9.93 5.27
CA ARG A 33 -3.08 9.23 3.99
C ARG A 33 -1.61 8.93 3.78
N ILE A 34 -1.30 7.70 3.42
CA ILE A 34 0.05 7.21 3.14
C ILE A 34 0.08 6.77 1.68
N VAL A 35 1.08 7.26 0.96
CA VAL A 35 1.42 6.86 -0.40
C VAL A 35 2.51 5.79 -0.29
N ALA A 36 2.20 4.55 -0.67
CA ALA A 36 3.05 3.40 -0.44
C ALA A 36 3.41 2.67 -1.76
N PRO A 37 4.61 2.91 -2.32
CA PRO A 37 5.07 2.25 -3.54
C PRO A 37 5.18 0.73 -3.41
N THR A 38 5.14 0.04 -4.54
CA THR A 38 5.26 -1.43 -4.58
C THR A 38 6.70 -1.95 -4.68
N ALA A 39 7.68 -1.06 -4.77
CA ALA A 39 9.11 -1.36 -4.71
C ALA A 39 9.85 -0.21 -4.00
N HIS A 40 11.13 -0.41 -3.71
CA HIS A 40 11.95 0.63 -3.06
C HIS A 40 12.30 1.76 -4.03
N THR A 41 12.15 2.99 -3.56
CA THR A 41 12.51 4.20 -4.30
C THR A 41 13.98 4.53 -4.08
N ASN A 42 14.84 4.26 -5.05
CA ASN A 42 16.28 4.54 -4.94
C ASN A 42 16.66 5.94 -5.44
N ASP A 43 15.91 6.46 -6.42
CA ASP A 43 16.17 7.73 -7.08
C ASP A 43 14.86 8.40 -7.54
N ARG A 44 14.94 9.67 -7.95
CA ARG A 44 13.77 10.44 -8.40
C ARG A 44 13.22 9.97 -9.75
N GLY A 45 14.01 9.35 -10.60
CA GLY A 45 13.53 8.78 -11.87
C GLY A 45 12.71 7.52 -11.65
N GLY A 46 13.09 6.72 -10.65
CA GLY A 46 12.39 5.50 -10.24
C GLY A 46 10.94 5.69 -9.75
N THR A 47 10.54 6.92 -9.40
CA THR A 47 9.16 7.18 -8.91
C THR A 47 8.11 7.25 -10.01
N LEU A 48 8.48 7.55 -11.27
CA LEU A 48 7.51 7.91 -12.30
C LEU A 48 6.69 6.72 -12.84
N ASN A 49 7.26 5.52 -12.85
CA ASN A 49 6.64 4.32 -13.40
C ASN A 49 6.41 3.23 -12.33
N MET A 50 6.25 3.65 -11.07
CA MET A 50 6.10 2.74 -9.94
C MET A 50 4.63 2.65 -9.49
N PRO A 51 4.00 1.46 -9.53
CA PRO A 51 2.69 1.26 -8.96
C PRO A 51 2.69 1.65 -7.48
N THR A 52 1.62 2.30 -7.04
CA THR A 52 1.56 2.90 -5.72
C THR A 52 0.22 2.61 -5.07
N ILE A 53 0.26 2.15 -3.84
CA ILE A 53 -0.90 1.82 -3.04
C ILE A 53 -1.18 3.00 -2.10
N THR A 54 -2.40 3.53 -2.14
CA THR A 54 -2.82 4.59 -1.22
C THR A 54 -3.52 3.97 -0.01
N ILE A 55 -2.95 4.16 1.18
CA ILE A 55 -3.52 3.71 2.46
C ILE A 55 -4.08 4.92 3.18
N GLN A 56 -5.36 4.90 3.53
CA GLN A 56 -6.01 5.93 4.33
C GLN A 56 -6.40 5.37 5.68
N LYS A 57 -5.92 5.99 6.76
CA LYS A 57 -6.34 5.70 8.12
C LYS A 57 -7.20 6.85 8.62
N ARG A 58 -8.42 6.57 9.05
CA ARG A 58 -9.34 7.55 9.66
C ARG A 58 -9.82 7.07 11.01
N SER A 59 -10.09 7.99 11.92
CA SER A 59 -10.79 7.67 13.16
C SER A 59 -12.29 7.72 12.90
N ALA A 60 -12.99 6.60 13.09
CA ALA A 60 -14.45 6.56 12.92
C ALA A 60 -15.18 6.91 14.23
N LYS A 61 -14.59 6.55 15.38
CA LYS A 61 -15.05 6.84 16.77
C LYS A 61 -13.83 6.77 17.71
N GLN A 62 -13.98 7.19 18.98
CA GLN A 62 -12.92 7.05 19.98
C GLN A 62 -12.40 5.60 20.00
N LYS A 63 -11.09 5.43 19.77
CA LYS A 63 -10.37 4.15 19.68
C LYS A 63 -10.74 3.22 18.50
N LEU A 64 -11.55 3.66 17.53
CA LEU A 64 -11.85 2.89 16.31
C LEU A 64 -11.18 3.50 15.07
N SER A 65 -10.22 2.80 14.48
CA SER A 65 -9.58 3.21 13.23
C SER A 65 -10.10 2.44 12.02
N LEU A 66 -10.54 3.18 11.00
CA LEU A 66 -10.86 2.67 9.67
C LEU A 66 -9.61 2.73 8.79
N GLN A 67 -9.25 1.61 8.16
CA GLN A 67 -8.21 1.56 7.15
C GLN A 67 -8.83 1.27 5.78
N ARG A 68 -8.44 2.06 4.79
CA ARG A 68 -8.86 1.88 3.39
C ARG A 68 -7.64 1.87 2.50
N THR A 69 -7.50 0.81 1.71
CA THR A 69 -6.41 0.63 0.76
C THR A 69 -6.96 0.70 -0.66
N ARG A 70 -6.31 1.47 -1.54
CA ARG A 70 -6.62 1.54 -2.98
C ARG A 70 -5.34 1.37 -3.79
N HIS A 71 -5.43 0.72 -4.95
CA HIS A 71 -4.39 0.67 -5.97
C HIS A 71 -4.71 1.68 -7.08
#